data_AF-A0A962G3C5-F1
#
_entry.id   AF-A0A962G3C5-F1
#
_cell.length_a   1.000
_cell.length_b   1.000
_cell.length_c   1.000
_cell.angle_alpha   90.00
_cell.angle_beta   90.00
_cell.angle_gamma   90.00
#
_symmetry.space_group_name_H-M   'P 1'
#
loop_
_entity.id
_entity.type
_entity.pdbx_description
1 polymer ?
#
loop_
_entity_poly.entity_id
_entity_poly.type
_entity_poly.pdbx_seq_one_letter_code
_entity_poly.pdbx_strand_id
1 'polypeptide(L)'
;GERIDIVLWSDNPAQFVINAMAPAEVQSIIVDEEKHSMDIAVAEDKLAQAIGRGGQNVRLASKLTGWQLNVMTHDQVVAKSEAEQSQARQAFIDKLEVDVEIAGILVAEGFSTVEEIAYVPSAELLAIEGFDEDVVEELRARARDALLNDALAVEEDLEGHKPAEDLLSLSGMDEALAYNLAQHGIHTRDDLADLAVDELGDIEELDAERAGALIMEARKHWFE
;
A
#
# COMPACT_ATOMS: atom_id res chain seq x y z
N GLY A 1 -34.34 15.27 10.33
CA GLY A 1 -33.81 16.25 9.37
C GLY A 1 -32.35 15.98 9.17
N GLU A 2 -31.86 16.08 7.94
CA GLU A 2 -30.44 16.00 7.63
C GLU A 2 -29.70 17.23 8.20
N ARG A 3 -28.48 17.03 8.72
CA ARG A 3 -27.61 18.14 9.19
C ARG A 3 -26.73 18.55 8.02
N ILE A 4 -26.81 19.82 7.63
CA ILE A 4 -26.09 20.39 6.49
C ILE A 4 -25.15 21.46 7.04
N ASP A 5 -23.86 21.28 6.82
CA ASP A 5 -22.82 22.23 7.17
C ASP A 5 -22.30 22.92 5.90
N ILE A 6 -22.03 24.23 5.97
CA ILE A 6 -21.49 25.03 4.86
C ILE A 6 -20.03 25.33 5.20
N VAL A 7 -19.11 24.87 4.35
CA VAL A 7 -17.67 25.07 4.52
C VAL A 7 -17.11 26.00 3.44
N LEU A 8 -16.04 26.71 3.77
CA LEU A 8 -15.35 27.59 2.83
C LEU A 8 -14.45 26.77 1.91
N TRP A 9 -14.58 26.95 0.61
CA TRP A 9 -13.67 26.34 -0.36
C TRP A 9 -12.34 27.09 -0.43
N SER A 10 -11.25 26.39 -0.76
CA SER A 10 -9.92 26.95 -0.98
C SER A 10 -9.18 26.20 -2.08
N ASP A 11 -8.40 26.92 -2.88
CA ASP A 11 -7.45 26.33 -3.85
C ASP A 11 -6.28 25.61 -3.16
N ASN A 12 -5.93 25.99 -1.94
CA ASN A 12 -4.88 25.32 -1.17
C ASN A 12 -5.47 24.04 -0.53
N PRO A 13 -4.98 22.84 -0.87
CA PRO A 13 -5.56 21.58 -0.38
C PRO A 13 -5.59 21.47 1.14
N ALA A 14 -4.50 21.84 1.81
CA ALA A 14 -4.42 21.80 3.27
C ALA A 14 -5.45 22.76 3.91
N GLN A 15 -5.57 23.98 3.38
CA GLN A 15 -6.57 24.93 3.87
C GLN A 15 -8.01 24.46 3.60
N PHE A 16 -8.25 23.82 2.46
CA PHE A 16 -9.57 23.28 2.14
C PHE A 16 -9.94 22.12 3.07
N VAL A 17 -8.99 21.25 3.41
CA VAL A 17 -9.17 20.18 4.41
C VAL A 17 -9.46 20.76 5.80
N ILE A 18 -8.72 21.80 6.24
CA ILE A 18 -9.01 22.50 7.51
C ILE A 18 -10.46 22.99 7.53
N ASN A 19 -10.92 23.61 6.44
CA ASN A 19 -12.29 24.11 6.34
C ASN A 19 -13.32 22.96 6.32
N ALA A 20 -13.02 21.85 5.64
CA ALA A 20 -13.88 20.68 5.54
C ALA A 20 -13.99 19.90 6.87
N MET A 21 -13.02 20.05 7.77
CA MET A 21 -13.02 19.42 9.10
C MET A 21 -13.87 20.18 10.13
N ALA A 22 -14.37 21.38 9.79
CA ALA A 22 -15.24 22.15 10.67
C ALA A 22 -16.46 21.31 11.11
N PRO A 23 -16.88 21.36 12.39
CA PRO A 23 -16.45 22.30 13.44
C PRO A 23 -15.21 21.88 14.26
N ALA A 24 -14.50 20.81 13.88
CA ALA A 24 -13.31 20.39 14.61
C ALA A 24 -12.12 21.32 14.31
N GLU A 25 -11.38 21.70 15.36
CA GLU A 25 -10.19 22.52 15.24
C GLU A 25 -8.97 21.64 14.94
N VAL A 26 -8.38 21.86 13.76
CA VAL A 26 -7.15 21.19 13.31
C VAL A 26 -5.94 21.92 13.88
N GLN A 27 -5.02 21.18 14.50
CA GLN A 27 -3.79 21.73 15.09
C GLN A 27 -2.63 21.73 14.09
N SER A 28 -2.46 20.64 13.35
CA SER A 28 -1.47 20.52 12.28
C SER A 28 -1.92 19.50 11.24
N ILE A 29 -1.34 19.59 10.05
CA ILE A 29 -1.56 18.65 8.95
C ILE A 29 -0.20 18.25 8.41
N ILE A 30 0.02 16.95 8.23
CA ILE A 30 1.11 16.40 7.44
C ILE A 30 0.50 15.90 6.13
N VAL A 31 1.09 16.30 5.01
CA VAL A 31 0.61 15.97 3.67
C VAL A 31 1.54 14.95 3.05
N ASP A 32 0.98 13.85 2.58
CA ASP A 32 1.66 12.84 1.78
C ASP A 32 1.06 12.89 0.36
N GLU A 33 1.78 13.54 -0.55
CA GLU A 33 1.31 13.77 -1.92
C GLU A 33 1.30 12.48 -2.74
N GLU A 34 2.25 11.58 -2.49
CA GLU A 34 2.36 10.30 -3.22
C GLU A 34 1.18 9.38 -2.91
N LYS A 35 0.80 9.26 -1.64
CA LYS A 35 -0.36 8.47 -1.20
C LYS A 35 -1.68 9.24 -1.33
N HIS A 36 -1.63 10.50 -1.76
CA HIS A 36 -2.76 11.42 -1.79
C HIS A 36 -3.56 11.40 -0.46
N SER A 37 -2.81 11.46 0.64
CA SER A 37 -3.34 11.36 2.00
C SER A 37 -2.85 12.49 2.91
N MET A 38 -3.61 12.78 3.96
CA MET A 38 -3.27 13.78 4.95
C MET A 38 -3.52 13.25 6.36
N ASP A 39 -2.50 13.38 7.22
CA ASP A 39 -2.62 13.14 8.64
C ASP A 39 -2.98 14.44 9.37
N ILE A 40 -4.10 14.41 10.08
CA ILE A 40 -4.70 15.58 10.72
C ILE A 40 -4.56 15.41 12.23
N ALA A 41 -3.72 16.25 12.84
CA ALA A 41 -3.62 16.33 14.29
C ALA A 41 -4.74 17.19 14.85
N VAL A 42 -5.45 16.65 15.85
CA VAL A 42 -6.45 17.37 16.63
C VAL A 42 -6.19 17.20 18.12
N ALA A 43 -6.74 18.10 18.93
CA ALA A 43 -6.71 17.94 20.38
C ALA A 43 -7.44 16.64 20.80
N GLU A 44 -6.93 15.98 21.83
CA GLU A 44 -7.47 14.70 22.30
C GLU A 44 -8.96 14.77 22.65
N ASP A 45 -9.39 15.87 23.28
CA ASP A 45 -10.78 16.13 23.64
C ASP A 45 -11.68 16.42 22.41
N LYS A 46 -11.08 16.72 21.26
CA LYS A 46 -11.77 16.98 19.98
C LYS A 46 -11.69 15.83 18.99
N LEU A 47 -10.91 14.78 19.26
CA LEU A 47 -10.73 13.64 18.36
C LEU A 47 -12.06 12.97 17.97
N ALA A 48 -12.91 12.70 18.96
CA ALA A 48 -14.22 12.09 18.72
C ALA A 48 -15.14 12.98 17.87
N GLN A 49 -15.05 14.30 18.03
CA GLN A 49 -15.80 15.27 17.24
C GLN A 49 -15.30 15.30 15.79
N ALA A 50 -13.98 15.32 15.61
CA ALA A 50 -13.32 15.35 14.31
C ALA A 50 -13.62 14.10 13.46
N ILE A 51 -13.64 12.91 14.08
CA ILE A 51 -14.01 11.65 13.43
C ILE A 51 -15.52 11.62 13.12
N GLY A 52 -16.33 12.08 14.07
CA GLY A 52 -17.79 12.01 14.00
C GLY A 52 -18.35 10.61 14.24
N ARG A 53 -19.67 10.50 14.42
CA ARG A 53 -20.32 9.22 14.72
C ARG A 53 -20.10 8.22 13.57
N GLY A 54 -19.42 7.10 13.86
CA GLY A 54 -19.09 6.08 12.85
C GLY A 54 -18.13 6.56 11.76
N GLY A 55 -17.32 7.58 12.04
CA GLY A 55 -16.40 8.17 11.05
C GLY A 55 -17.11 9.01 10.00
N GLN A 56 -18.35 9.46 10.25
CA GLN A 56 -19.12 10.20 9.25
C GLN A 56 -18.45 11.51 8.84
N ASN A 57 -17.85 12.25 9.78
CA ASN A 57 -17.30 13.57 9.49
C ASN A 57 -16.05 13.46 8.62
N VAL A 58 -15.08 12.65 9.04
CA VAL A 58 -13.85 12.39 8.27
C VAL A 58 -14.16 11.81 6.88
N ARG A 59 -15.17 10.95 6.76
CA ARG A 59 -15.56 10.36 5.47
C ARG A 59 -16.20 11.38 4.53
N LEU A 60 -16.99 12.31 5.06
CA LEU A 60 -17.56 13.39 4.25
C LEU A 60 -16.48 14.38 3.82
N ALA A 61 -15.59 14.78 4.74
CA ALA A 61 -14.47 15.66 4.43
C ALA A 61 -13.51 15.03 3.40
N SER A 62 -13.20 13.74 3.54
CA SER A 62 -12.39 12.98 2.58
C SER A 62 -13.05 12.93 1.20
N LYS A 63 -14.36 12.64 1.11
CA LYS A 63 -15.10 12.67 -0.16
C LYS A 63 -15.17 14.07 -0.78
N LEU A 64 -15.31 15.11 0.05
CA LEU A 64 -15.42 16.50 -0.40
C LEU A 64 -14.09 17.03 -0.95
N THR A 65 -12.98 16.68 -0.29
CA THR A 65 -11.64 17.15 -0.62
C THR A 65 -10.95 16.26 -1.65
N GLY A 66 -11.37 14.99 -1.75
CA GLY A 66 -10.72 13.98 -2.57
C GLY A 66 -9.50 13.34 -1.92
N TRP A 67 -9.09 13.79 -0.74
CA TRP A 67 -7.92 13.29 -0.01
C TRP A 67 -8.32 12.19 0.96
N GLN A 68 -7.45 11.20 1.16
CA GLN A 68 -7.60 10.27 2.27
C GLN A 68 -7.19 10.98 3.57
N LEU A 69 -8.11 11.09 4.54
CA LEU A 69 -7.86 11.84 5.78
C LEU A 69 -7.72 10.89 6.97
N ASN A 70 -6.59 10.94 7.66
CA ASN A 70 -6.34 10.19 8.88
C ASN A 70 -6.35 11.14 10.07
N VAL A 71 -7.34 11.03 10.94
CA VAL A 71 -7.47 11.92 12.10
C VAL A 71 -6.92 11.25 13.34
N MET A 72 -5.97 11.91 14.00
CA MET A 72 -5.29 11.37 15.17
C MET A 72 -4.88 12.50 16.14
N THR A 73 -4.40 12.15 17.32
CA THR A 73 -3.86 13.16 18.26
C THR A 73 -2.47 13.64 17.80
N HIS A 74 -2.03 14.78 18.30
CA HIS A 74 -0.67 15.27 18.06
C HIS A 74 0.41 14.21 18.40
N ASP A 75 0.29 13.56 19.56
CA ASP A 75 1.24 12.52 19.98
C ASP A 75 1.24 11.31 19.05
N GLN A 76 0.07 10.96 18.50
CA GLN A 76 -0.03 9.89 17.49
C GLN A 76 0.61 10.29 16.16
N VAL A 77 0.47 11.54 15.72
CA VAL A 77 1.17 12.04 14.51
C VAL A 77 2.68 11.95 14.69
N VAL A 78 3.19 12.40 15.84
CA VAL A 78 4.64 12.36 16.14
C VAL A 78 5.13 10.90 16.16
N ALA A 79 4.44 10.02 16.88
CA ALA A 79 4.81 8.61 16.95
C ALA A 79 4.77 7.92 15.57
N LYS A 80 3.77 8.26 14.73
CA LYS A 80 3.69 7.77 13.36
C LYS A 80 4.88 8.24 12.52
N SER A 81 5.20 9.53 12.56
CA SER A 81 6.33 10.09 11.82
C SER A 81 7.68 9.49 12.26
N GLU A 82 7.90 9.30 13.57
CA GLU A 82 9.10 8.63 14.09
C GLU A 82 9.20 7.18 13.60
N ALA A 83 8.06 6.46 13.57
CA ALA A 83 8.01 5.10 13.06
C ALA A 83 8.31 5.04 11.55
N GLU A 84 7.74 5.95 10.76
CA GLU A 84 7.99 6.05 9.31
C GLU A 84 9.46 6.37 9.03
N GLN A 85 10.06 7.33 9.74
CA GLN A 85 11.49 7.65 9.62
C GLN A 85 12.39 6.47 10.01
N SER A 86 11.99 5.69 11.02
CA SER A 86 12.73 4.50 11.44
C SER A 86 12.62 3.39 10.39
N GLN A 87 11.45 3.20 9.79
CA GLN A 87 11.23 2.25 8.70
C GLN A 87 12.02 2.64 7.45
N ALA A 88 11.98 3.92 7.04
CA ALA A 88 12.74 4.43 5.90
C ALA A 88 14.25 4.22 6.10
N ARG A 89 14.77 4.55 7.29
CA ARG A 89 16.18 4.31 7.64
C ARG A 89 16.55 2.84 7.53
N GLN A 90 15.71 1.94 8.06
CA GLN A 90 15.96 0.51 7.99
C GLN A 90 15.90 0.01 6.53
N ALA A 91 14.93 0.49 5.75
CA ALA A 91 14.82 0.17 4.33
C ALA A 91 16.06 0.61 3.55
N PHE A 92 16.62 1.80 3.84
CA PHE A 92 17.86 2.24 3.22
C PHE A 92 19.05 1.36 3.59
N ILE A 93 19.20 0.99 4.87
CA ILE A 93 20.26 0.08 5.31
C ILE A 93 20.16 -1.27 4.58
N ASP A 94 18.96 -1.84 4.52
CA ASP A 94 18.74 -3.18 3.99
C ASP A 94 18.79 -3.22 2.46
N LYS A 95 18.16 -2.26 1.78
CA LYS A 95 18.05 -2.25 0.32
C LYS A 95 19.22 -1.56 -0.38
N LEU A 96 19.80 -0.52 0.22
CA LEU A 96 20.93 0.21 -0.36
C LEU A 96 22.28 -0.26 0.21
N GLU A 97 22.27 -1.15 1.19
CA GLU A 97 23.49 -1.65 1.87
C GLU A 97 24.38 -0.51 2.39
N VAL A 98 23.75 0.54 2.91
CA VAL A 98 24.43 1.70 3.51
C VAL A 98 24.54 1.55 5.02
N ASP A 99 25.43 2.31 5.64
CA ASP A 99 25.50 2.37 7.09
C ASP A 99 24.38 3.24 7.70
N VAL A 100 24.30 3.21 9.03
CA VAL A 100 23.29 3.93 9.82
C VAL A 100 23.45 5.45 9.69
N GLU A 101 24.66 5.94 9.43
CA GLU A 101 24.95 7.38 9.32
C GLU A 101 24.42 7.91 7.99
N ILE A 102 24.75 7.27 6.88
CA ILE A 102 24.25 7.60 5.54
C ILE A 102 22.72 7.49 5.49
N ALA A 103 22.15 6.38 5.99
CA ALA A 103 20.70 6.23 6.05
C ALA A 103 20.04 7.32 6.90
N GLY A 104 20.72 7.79 7.94
CA GLY A 104 20.23 8.87 8.78
C GLY A 104 20.27 10.23 8.14
N ILE A 105 21.30 10.52 7.34
CA ILE A 105 21.40 11.74 6.55
C ILE A 105 20.27 11.77 5.51
N LEU A 106 20.06 10.68 4.78
CA LEU A 106 18.98 10.58 3.78
C LEU A 106 17.60 10.90 4.38
N VAL A 107 17.26 10.29 5.52
CA VAL A 107 15.99 10.56 6.20
C VAL A 107 15.90 11.99 6.73
N ALA A 108 17.01 12.56 7.21
CA ALA A 108 17.05 13.95 7.69
C ALA A 108 16.84 14.98 6.57
N GLU A 109 17.29 14.66 5.35
CA GLU A 109 17.04 15.45 4.14
C GLU A 109 15.63 15.22 3.56
N GLY A 110 14.83 14.34 4.18
CA GLY A 110 13.43 14.12 3.84
C GLY A 110 13.18 12.94 2.90
N PHE A 111 14.22 12.17 2.54
CA PHE A 111 14.02 10.96 1.74
C PHE A 111 13.35 9.87 2.57
N SER A 112 12.32 9.26 1.98
CA SER A 112 11.46 8.28 2.63
C SER A 112 11.39 6.95 1.89
N THR A 113 11.74 6.93 0.60
CA THR A 113 11.66 5.73 -0.25
C THR A 113 12.92 5.52 -1.09
N VAL A 114 13.16 4.27 -1.51
CA VAL A 114 14.32 3.92 -2.37
C VAL A 114 14.12 4.46 -3.79
N GLU A 115 12.87 4.54 -4.22
CA GLU A 115 12.42 5.10 -5.48
C GLU A 115 12.83 6.56 -5.63
N GLU A 116 12.64 7.38 -4.59
CA GLU A 116 13.11 8.77 -4.58
C GLU A 116 14.62 8.84 -4.84
N ILE A 117 15.42 8.02 -4.14
CA ILE A 117 16.88 7.98 -4.33
C ILE A 117 17.24 7.60 -5.78
N ALA A 118 16.53 6.63 -6.37
CA ALA A 118 16.80 6.20 -7.73
C ALA A 118 16.52 7.28 -8.78
N TYR A 119 15.48 8.11 -8.59
CA TYR A 119 14.93 8.99 -9.64
C TYR A 119 15.05 10.49 -9.39
N VAL A 120 15.30 10.95 -8.17
CA VAL A 120 15.56 12.36 -7.87
C VAL A 120 16.73 12.90 -8.71
N PRO A 121 16.73 14.18 -9.13
CA PRO A 121 17.87 14.76 -9.81
C PRO A 121 19.16 14.61 -9.00
N SER A 122 20.28 14.20 -9.63
CA SER A 122 21.56 14.02 -8.92
C SER A 122 22.01 15.29 -8.20
N ALA A 123 21.63 16.46 -8.69
CA ALA A 123 21.94 17.75 -8.07
C ALA A 123 21.33 17.90 -6.65
N GLU A 124 20.20 17.25 -6.35
CA GLU A 124 19.59 17.30 -5.01
C GLU A 124 20.38 16.42 -4.04
N LEU A 125 20.77 15.21 -4.46
CA LEU A 125 21.63 14.33 -3.65
C LEU A 125 23.03 14.91 -3.44
N LEU A 126 23.59 15.60 -4.45
CA LEU A 126 24.88 16.29 -4.35
C LEU A 126 24.83 17.54 -3.46
N ALA A 127 23.64 18.08 -3.18
CA ALA A 127 23.49 19.21 -2.26
C ALA A 127 23.58 18.78 -0.79
N ILE A 128 23.44 17.48 -0.52
CA ILE A 128 23.53 16.90 0.82
C ILE A 128 24.98 17.00 1.31
N GLU A 129 25.15 17.52 2.53
CA GLU A 129 26.47 17.63 3.14
C GLU A 129 27.10 16.23 3.35
N GLY A 130 28.31 16.05 2.84
CA GLY A 130 29.06 14.79 2.96
C GLY A 130 28.87 13.83 1.78
N PHE A 131 28.03 14.15 0.80
CA PHE A 131 27.86 13.35 -0.41
C PHE A 131 28.69 13.94 -1.56
N ASP A 132 29.39 13.07 -2.29
CA ASP A 132 30.11 13.42 -3.51
C ASP A 132 29.55 12.65 -4.72
N GLU A 133 30.10 12.93 -5.92
CA GLU A 133 29.62 12.34 -7.17
C GLU A 133 29.74 10.81 -7.17
N ASP A 134 30.79 10.26 -6.57
CA ASP A 134 31.01 8.82 -6.50
C ASP A 134 29.96 8.16 -5.58
N VAL A 135 29.73 8.74 -4.40
CA VAL A 135 28.70 8.25 -3.45
C VAL A 135 27.30 8.33 -4.07
N VAL A 136 26.96 9.45 -4.71
CA VAL A 136 25.64 9.63 -5.31
C VAL A 136 25.39 8.62 -6.43
N GLU A 137 26.34 8.42 -7.34
CA GLU A 137 26.19 7.45 -8.42
C GLU A 137 26.09 6.00 -7.87
N GLU A 138 26.85 5.67 -6.82
CA GLU A 138 26.75 4.37 -6.16
C GLU A 138 25.38 4.16 -5.49
N LEU A 139 24.90 5.13 -4.71
CA LEU A 139 23.59 5.09 -4.08
C LEU A 139 22.46 4.90 -5.11
N ARG A 140 22.51 5.65 -6.22
CA ARG A 140 21.52 5.54 -7.29
C ARG A 140 21.60 4.19 -8.00
N ALA A 141 22.80 3.65 -8.21
CA ALA A 141 22.97 2.33 -8.79
C ALA A 141 22.33 1.26 -7.89
N ARG A 142 22.67 1.24 -6.60
CA ARG A 142 22.10 0.30 -5.63
C ARG A 142 20.59 0.46 -5.49
N ALA A 143 20.07 1.69 -5.52
CA ALA A 143 18.63 1.94 -5.49
C ALA A 143 17.93 1.31 -6.70
N ARG A 144 18.45 1.51 -7.91
CA ARG A 144 17.89 0.89 -9.12
C ARG A 144 17.97 -0.63 -9.09
N ASP A 145 19.09 -1.18 -8.61
CA ASP A 145 19.27 -2.63 -8.50
C ASP A 145 18.30 -3.23 -7.46
N ALA A 146 18.08 -2.56 -6.33
CA ALA A 146 17.10 -2.96 -5.33
C ALA A 146 15.68 -2.98 -5.90
N LEU A 147 15.28 -1.94 -6.63
CA LEU A 147 13.96 -1.88 -7.27
C LEU A 147 13.79 -2.95 -8.35
N LEU A 148 14.85 -3.25 -9.10
CA LEU A 148 14.84 -4.33 -10.07
C LEU A 148 14.66 -5.68 -9.37
N ASN A 149 15.39 -5.93 -8.29
CA ASN A 149 15.27 -7.16 -7.52
C ASN A 149 13.86 -7.31 -6.91
N ASP A 150 13.27 -6.23 -6.38
CA ASP A 150 11.90 -6.24 -5.88
C ASP A 150 10.91 -6.57 -7.01
N ALA A 151 11.08 -5.98 -8.20
CA ALA A 151 10.23 -6.26 -9.35
C ALA A 151 10.37 -7.72 -9.84
N LEU A 152 11.60 -8.24 -9.86
CA LEU A 152 11.87 -9.64 -10.21
C LEU A 152 11.30 -10.60 -9.17
N ALA A 153 11.39 -10.29 -7.87
CA ALA A 153 10.79 -11.11 -6.82
C ALA A 153 9.27 -11.19 -6.96
N VAL A 154 8.62 -10.05 -7.29
CA VAL A 154 7.18 -10.02 -7.59
C VAL A 154 6.85 -10.86 -8.83
N GLU A 155 7.67 -10.79 -9.88
CA GLU A 155 7.48 -11.60 -11.08
C GLU A 155 7.71 -13.10 -10.81
N GLU A 156 8.75 -13.47 -10.05
CA GLU A 156 9.04 -14.85 -9.65
C GLU A 156 7.93 -15.43 -8.77
N ASP A 157 7.38 -14.66 -7.84
CA ASP A 157 6.22 -15.07 -7.05
C ASP A 157 4.99 -15.27 -7.97
N LEU A 158 4.77 -14.38 -8.94
CA LEU A 158 3.68 -14.52 -9.92
C LEU A 158 3.88 -15.72 -10.86
N GLU A 159 5.11 -16.00 -11.29
CA GLU A 159 5.45 -17.16 -12.12
C GLU A 159 5.37 -18.46 -11.32
N GLY A 160 5.85 -18.46 -10.08
CA GLY A 160 5.76 -19.59 -9.15
C GLY A 160 4.32 -19.97 -8.82
N HIS A 161 3.41 -18.98 -8.83
CA HIS A 161 1.97 -19.15 -8.64
C HIS A 161 1.17 -19.01 -9.93
N LYS A 162 1.78 -19.23 -11.10
CA LYS A 162 1.06 -19.20 -12.36
C LYS A 162 0.26 -20.49 -12.55
N PRO A 163 -1.07 -20.42 -12.74
CA PRO A 163 -1.88 -21.59 -13.09
C PRO A 163 -1.56 -22.05 -14.52
N ALA A 164 -1.62 -23.36 -14.75
CA ALA A 164 -1.47 -23.97 -16.06
C ALA A 164 -2.68 -23.66 -16.96
N GLU A 165 -2.45 -23.73 -18.28
CA GLU A 165 -3.46 -23.38 -19.28
C GLU A 165 -4.70 -24.27 -19.21
N ASP A 166 -4.53 -25.53 -18.76
CA ASP A 166 -5.62 -26.47 -18.57
C ASP A 166 -6.53 -26.11 -17.38
N LEU A 167 -5.99 -25.52 -16.31
CA LEU A 167 -6.74 -24.97 -15.20
C LEU A 167 -7.45 -23.68 -15.62
N LEU A 168 -6.75 -22.78 -16.32
CA LEU A 168 -7.31 -21.50 -16.82
C LEU A 168 -8.44 -21.69 -17.84
N SER A 169 -8.38 -22.75 -18.65
CA SER A 169 -9.39 -23.04 -19.67
C SER A 169 -10.59 -23.84 -19.16
N LEU A 170 -10.64 -24.16 -17.86
CA LEU A 170 -11.80 -24.84 -17.26
C LEU A 170 -13.06 -23.99 -17.36
N SER A 171 -14.15 -24.64 -17.78
CA SER A 171 -15.46 -24.00 -17.84
C SER A 171 -15.92 -23.59 -16.43
N GLY A 172 -16.13 -22.30 -16.21
CA GLY A 172 -16.52 -21.73 -14.91
C GLY A 172 -15.35 -21.25 -14.05
N MET A 173 -14.12 -21.41 -14.53
CA MET A 173 -12.92 -20.81 -13.95
C MET A 173 -12.79 -19.35 -14.41
N ASP A 174 -12.42 -18.47 -13.49
CA ASP A 174 -11.98 -17.12 -13.82
C ASP A 174 -10.48 -16.98 -13.51
N GLU A 175 -9.84 -15.98 -14.12
CA GLU A 175 -8.39 -15.80 -14.01
C GLU A 175 -7.96 -15.53 -12.56
N ALA A 176 -8.69 -14.69 -11.84
CA ALA A 176 -8.39 -14.36 -10.45
C ALA A 176 -8.43 -15.60 -9.53
N LEU A 177 -9.44 -16.44 -9.68
CA LEU A 177 -9.61 -17.69 -8.94
C LEU A 177 -8.53 -18.71 -9.30
N ALA A 178 -8.15 -18.82 -10.58
CA ALA A 178 -7.08 -19.72 -11.00
C ALA A 178 -5.72 -19.34 -10.37
N TYR A 179 -5.40 -18.04 -10.30
CA TYR A 179 -4.21 -17.57 -9.58
C TYR A 179 -4.31 -17.78 -8.06
N ASN A 180 -5.50 -17.61 -7.48
CA ASN A 180 -5.71 -17.90 -6.05
C ASN A 180 -5.52 -19.39 -5.74
N LEU A 181 -6.04 -20.29 -6.59
CA LEU A 181 -5.80 -21.73 -6.50
C LEU A 181 -4.31 -22.07 -6.59
N ALA A 182 -3.59 -21.45 -7.53
CA ALA A 182 -2.16 -21.65 -7.71
C ALA A 182 -1.31 -21.10 -6.55
N GLN A 183 -1.77 -20.06 -5.84
CA GLN A 183 -1.16 -19.63 -4.57
C GLN A 183 -1.27 -20.70 -3.47
N HIS A 184 -2.32 -21.51 -3.50
CA HIS A 184 -2.53 -22.64 -2.60
C HIS A 184 -1.92 -23.95 -3.11
N GLY A 185 -1.06 -23.89 -4.13
CA GLY A 185 -0.34 -25.05 -4.68
C GLY A 185 -1.14 -25.86 -5.70
N ILE A 186 -2.28 -25.36 -6.18
CA ILE A 186 -3.15 -26.01 -7.15
C ILE A 186 -2.90 -25.39 -8.52
N HIS A 187 -1.94 -25.94 -9.26
CA HIS A 187 -1.45 -25.31 -10.49
C HIS A 187 -2.14 -25.84 -11.74
N THR A 188 -2.58 -27.09 -11.73
CA THR A 188 -3.13 -27.77 -12.92
C THR A 188 -4.58 -28.18 -12.71
N ARG A 189 -5.25 -28.53 -13.82
CA ARG A 189 -6.60 -29.12 -13.75
C ARG A 189 -6.60 -30.42 -12.94
N ASP A 190 -5.54 -31.22 -13.04
CA ASP A 190 -5.41 -32.48 -12.29
C ASP A 190 -5.28 -32.25 -10.79
N ASP A 191 -4.48 -31.25 -10.38
CA ASP A 191 -4.36 -30.87 -8.96
C ASP A 191 -5.73 -30.51 -8.38
N LEU A 192 -6.56 -29.78 -9.14
CA LEU A 192 -7.92 -29.44 -8.73
C LEU A 192 -8.85 -30.67 -8.72
N ALA A 193 -8.69 -31.59 -9.68
CA ALA A 193 -9.50 -32.79 -9.80
C ALA A 193 -9.26 -33.78 -8.65
N ASP A 194 -8.06 -33.80 -8.08
CA ASP A 194 -7.70 -34.67 -6.95
C ASP A 194 -8.32 -34.23 -5.61
N LEU A 195 -8.72 -32.96 -5.49
CA LEU A 195 -9.20 -32.39 -4.23
C LEU A 195 -10.67 -32.71 -3.93
N ALA A 196 -11.00 -32.65 -2.64
CA ALA A 196 -12.35 -32.62 -2.13
C ALA A 196 -12.82 -31.18 -1.82
N VAL A 197 -14.13 -30.98 -1.71
CA VAL A 197 -14.74 -29.65 -1.52
C VAL A 197 -14.28 -28.98 -0.22
N ASP A 198 -14.04 -29.78 0.82
CA ASP A 198 -13.54 -29.34 2.11
C ASP A 198 -12.08 -28.87 2.07
N GLU A 199 -11.28 -29.36 1.12
CA GLU A 199 -9.87 -28.95 0.94
C GLU A 199 -9.74 -27.57 0.28
N LEU A 200 -10.80 -27.06 -0.33
CA LEU A 200 -10.85 -25.72 -0.93
C LEU A 200 -11.56 -24.68 -0.03
N GLY A 201 -11.95 -25.06 1.18
CA GLY A 201 -12.75 -24.22 2.08
C GLY A 201 -12.03 -22.97 2.62
N ASP A 202 -10.70 -22.94 2.54
CA ASP A 202 -9.87 -21.82 3.00
C ASP A 202 -9.66 -20.76 1.91
N ILE A 203 -10.12 -21.00 0.68
CA ILE A 203 -10.00 -20.07 -0.44
C ILE A 203 -11.12 -19.04 -0.39
N GLU A 204 -10.76 -17.78 -0.14
CA GLU A 204 -11.71 -16.66 -0.21
C GLU A 204 -12.36 -16.59 -1.61
N GLU A 205 -13.67 -16.30 -1.65
CA GLU A 205 -14.51 -16.24 -2.87
C GLU A 205 -14.89 -17.59 -3.52
N LEU A 206 -14.56 -18.72 -2.88
CA LEU A 206 -15.01 -20.04 -3.32
C LEU A 206 -15.99 -20.68 -2.33
N ASP A 207 -17.28 -20.69 -2.67
CA ASP A 207 -18.27 -21.43 -1.89
C ASP A 207 -18.26 -22.94 -2.22
N ALA A 208 -18.84 -23.75 -1.33
CA ALA A 208 -18.83 -25.21 -1.46
C ALA A 208 -19.54 -25.73 -2.74
N GLU A 209 -20.52 -24.99 -3.26
CA GLU A 209 -21.25 -25.37 -4.46
C GLU A 209 -20.41 -25.13 -5.71
N ARG A 210 -19.76 -23.97 -5.79
CA ARG A 210 -18.83 -23.58 -6.85
C ARG A 210 -17.57 -24.44 -6.83
N ALA A 211 -17.00 -24.72 -5.66
CA ALA A 211 -15.88 -25.64 -5.47
C ALA A 211 -16.22 -27.04 -6.03
N GLY A 212 -17.38 -27.59 -5.63
CA GLY A 212 -17.83 -28.90 -6.11
C GLY A 212 -18.05 -28.93 -7.62
N ALA A 213 -18.63 -27.88 -8.19
CA ALA A 213 -18.82 -27.76 -9.63
C ALA A 213 -17.48 -27.75 -10.39
N LEU A 214 -16.51 -26.98 -9.93
CA LEU A 214 -15.18 -26.88 -10.54
C LEU A 214 -14.37 -28.17 -10.42
N ILE A 215 -14.39 -28.85 -9.27
CA ILE A 215 -13.74 -30.16 -9.10
C ILE A 215 -14.37 -31.18 -10.06
N MET A 216 -15.69 -31.21 -10.16
CA MET A 216 -16.38 -32.13 -11.07
C MET A 216 -16.11 -31.82 -12.53
N GLU A 217 -16.04 -30.54 -12.90
CA GLU A 217 -15.63 -30.11 -14.23
C GLU A 217 -14.19 -30.56 -14.54
N ALA A 218 -13.27 -30.35 -13.60
CA ALA A 218 -11.88 -30.76 -13.71
C ALA A 218 -11.77 -32.27 -13.92
N ARG A 219 -12.56 -33.09 -13.21
CA ARG A 219 -12.58 -34.56 -13.35
C ARG A 219 -13.15 -35.08 -14.66
N LYS A 220 -13.92 -34.30 -15.43
CA LYS A 220 -14.61 -34.81 -16.64
C LYS A 220 -13.66 -35.47 -17.62
N HIS A 221 -12.46 -34.92 -17.77
CA HIS A 221 -11.47 -35.43 -18.71
C HIS A 221 -10.89 -36.81 -18.33
N TRP A 222 -11.06 -37.28 -17.09
CA TRP A 222 -10.70 -38.66 -16.69
C TRP A 222 -11.75 -39.69 -17.15
N PHE A 223 -12.94 -39.22 -17.54
CA PHE A 223 -14.07 -40.06 -17.94
C PHE A 223 -14.36 -39.99 -19.46
N GLU A 224 -13.54 -39.25 -20.22
CA GLU A 224 -13.51 -39.23 -21.69
C GLU A 224 -12.40 -40.14 -22.23
#